data_AF-A0A3D2BHF6-F1
#
_entry.id   AF-A0A3D2BHF6-F1
#
_cell.length_a   1.000
_cell.length_b   1.000
_cell.length_c   1.000
_cell.angle_alpha   90.00
_cell.angle_beta   90.00
_cell.angle_gamma   90.00
#
_symmetry.space_group_name_H-M   'P 1'
#
loop_
_entity.id
_entity.type
_entity.pdbx_description
1 polymer ?
#
loop_
_entity_poly.entity_id
_entity_poly.type
_entity_poly.pdbx_seq_one_letter_code
_entity_poly.pdbx_strand_id
1 'polypeptide(L)'
;MIRISSLVATIGLMLLVLGCQPSANQKRVAVSTRLQLGEAYLAEQQYQIAQYHFQKVLSVMPTHPQANTGMALTFQLLGDKIQAQHYYKLAMKSKPVNVNVLRLYGNFLCEQNLLNNNRVVIEDISPEYLVCQQGDPDISQNSR
;
A
#
# COMPACT_ATOMS: atom_id res chain seq x y z
N MET A 1 -18.17 26.99 61.22
CA MET A 1 -19.03 25.91 60.68
C MET A 1 -19.50 26.34 59.29
N ILE A 2 -18.84 25.87 58.23
CA ILE A 2 -19.18 26.23 56.84
C ILE A 2 -20.37 25.37 56.41
N ARG A 3 -21.52 25.98 56.14
CA ARG A 3 -22.70 25.27 55.59
C ARG A 3 -22.56 25.18 54.08
N ILE A 4 -22.06 24.04 53.63
CA ILE A 4 -21.95 23.73 52.21
C ILE A 4 -23.38 23.51 51.69
N SER A 5 -23.84 24.40 50.80
CA SER A 5 -25.17 24.34 50.18
C SER A 5 -25.31 23.07 49.34
N SER A 6 -26.47 22.41 49.39
CA SER A 6 -26.75 21.17 48.63
C SER A 6 -26.52 21.33 47.12
N LEU A 7 -26.63 22.56 46.60
CA LEU A 7 -26.31 22.93 45.21
C LEU A 7 -24.82 22.77 44.86
N VAL A 8 -23.91 22.99 45.81
CA VAL A 8 -22.46 22.82 45.59
C VAL A 8 -22.10 21.33 45.53
N ALA A 9 -22.79 20.52 46.34
CA ALA A 9 -22.61 19.07 46.34
C ALA A 9 -23.12 18.41 45.04
N THR A 10 -24.23 18.89 44.48
CA THR A 10 -24.78 18.35 43.22
C THR A 10 -23.95 18.75 41.99
N ILE A 11 -23.42 19.97 41.95
CA ILE A 11 -22.51 20.41 40.88
C ILE A 11 -21.19 19.61 40.92
N GLY A 12 -20.65 19.35 42.12
CA GLY A 12 -19.47 18.51 42.29
C GLY A 12 -19.68 17.06 41.83
N LEU A 13 -20.88 16.51 42.05
CA LEU A 13 -21.23 15.15 41.65
C LEU A 13 -21.46 15.02 40.12
N MET A 14 -21.92 16.09 39.46
CA MET A 14 -22.16 16.12 38.01
C MET A 14 -20.85 16.27 37.20
N LEU A 15 -19.79 16.86 37.77
CA LEU A 15 -18.48 16.95 37.14
C LEU A 15 -17.71 15.61 37.14
N LEU A 16 -18.03 14.69 38.05
CA LEU A 16 -17.36 13.38 38.16
C LEU A 16 -17.80 12.37 37.08
N VAL A 17 -18.99 12.54 36.48
CA VAL A 17 -19.52 11.63 35.45
C VAL A 17 -19.07 11.94 34.02
N LEU A 18 -18.29 13.02 33.80
CA LEU A 18 -17.67 13.34 32.50
C LEU A 18 -16.30 12.64 32.27
N GLY A 19 -15.83 11.85 33.23
CA GLY A 19 -14.43 11.37 33.28
C GLY A 19 -14.09 10.08 32.54
N CYS A 20 -15.01 9.41 31.85
CA CYS A 20 -14.71 8.14 31.16
C CYS A 20 -15.16 8.17 29.71
N GLN A 21 -14.32 8.73 28.83
CA GLN A 21 -14.43 8.37 27.42
C GLN A 21 -13.83 6.97 27.23
N PRO A 22 -14.59 5.97 26.74
CA PRO A 22 -14.00 4.72 26.32
C PRO A 22 -13.10 5.04 25.14
N SER A 23 -11.79 4.94 25.36
CA SER A 23 -10.81 4.94 24.28
C SER A 23 -11.06 3.67 23.49
N ALA A 24 -11.95 3.75 22.50
CA ALA A 24 -12.15 2.68 21.54
C ALA A 24 -10.74 2.34 21.03
N ASN A 25 -10.32 1.10 21.28
CA ASN A 25 -9.01 0.55 20.92
C ASN A 25 -8.91 0.46 19.39
N GLN A 26 -8.85 1.61 18.74
CA GLN A 26 -8.80 1.75 17.32
C GLN A 26 -7.35 1.53 16.94
N LYS A 27 -7.04 0.33 16.44
CA LYS A 27 -5.73 0.00 15.88
C LYS A 27 -5.40 0.99 14.77
N ARG A 28 -4.72 2.09 15.11
CA ARG A 28 -4.28 3.09 14.15
C ARG A 28 -3.16 2.50 13.33
N VAL A 29 -3.41 2.34 12.03
CA VAL A 29 -2.38 1.94 11.09
C VAL A 29 -1.68 3.20 10.59
N ALA A 30 -0.45 3.43 11.03
CA ALA A 30 0.46 4.41 10.42
C ALA A 30 0.78 3.97 8.98
N VAL A 31 0.00 4.48 8.03
CA VAL A 31 0.04 4.09 6.61
C VAL A 31 1.41 4.41 6.00
N SER A 32 1.87 5.65 6.09
CA SER A 32 3.13 6.10 5.48
C SER A 32 4.34 5.31 5.99
N THR A 33 4.44 5.14 7.32
CA THR A 33 5.51 4.35 7.94
C THR A 33 5.51 2.90 7.45
N ARG A 34 4.34 2.28 7.31
CA ARG A 34 4.26 0.90 6.83
C ARG A 34 4.60 0.78 5.36
N LEU A 35 4.26 1.76 4.53
CA LEU A 35 4.68 1.78 3.13
C LEU A 35 6.20 1.85 3.03
N GLN A 36 6.83 2.78 3.76
CA GLN A 36 8.29 2.93 3.79
C GLN A 36 9.00 1.66 4.28
N LEU A 37 8.50 1.03 5.34
CA LEU A 37 9.05 -0.23 5.81
C LEU A 37 8.87 -1.35 4.79
N GLY A 38 7.68 -1.46 4.18
CA GLY A 38 7.43 -2.46 3.14
C GLY A 38 8.39 -2.32 1.95
N GLU A 39 8.63 -1.09 1.51
CA GLU A 39 9.58 -0.77 0.43
C GLU A 39 11.03 -1.08 0.81
N ALA A 40 11.45 -0.72 2.03
CA ALA A 40 12.78 -1.01 2.53
C ALA A 40 13.05 -2.52 2.60
N TYR A 41 12.13 -3.29 3.19
CA TYR A 41 12.27 -4.75 3.26
C TYR A 41 12.17 -5.41 1.90
N LEU A 42 11.42 -4.85 0.95
CA LEU A 42 11.39 -5.34 -0.43
C LEU A 42 12.75 -5.14 -1.10
N ALA A 43 13.38 -3.98 -0.93
CA ALA A 43 14.72 -3.68 -1.46
C ALA A 43 15.80 -4.59 -0.84
N GLU A 44 15.65 -4.97 0.43
CA GLU A 44 16.50 -5.94 1.12
C GLU A 44 16.15 -7.41 0.79
N GLN A 45 15.23 -7.66 -0.13
CA GLN A 45 14.76 -9.00 -0.52
C GLN A 45 14.12 -9.80 0.63
N GLN A 46 13.71 -9.12 1.70
CA GLN A 46 13.00 -9.70 2.84
C GLN A 46 11.48 -9.72 2.56
N TYR A 47 11.09 -10.53 1.56
CA TYR A 47 9.76 -10.50 0.95
C TYR A 47 8.61 -10.74 1.93
N GLN A 48 8.76 -11.65 2.89
CA GLN A 48 7.72 -11.96 3.87
C GLN A 48 7.45 -10.76 4.80
N ILE A 49 8.49 -10.02 5.16
CA ILE A 49 8.38 -8.83 6.03
C ILE A 49 7.81 -7.66 5.22
N ALA A 50 8.26 -7.48 3.97
CA ALA A 50 7.67 -6.52 3.04
C ALA A 50 6.15 -6.74 2.90
N GLN A 51 5.75 -7.99 2.62
CA GLN A 51 4.35 -8.40 2.50
C GLN A 51 3.54 -8.06 3.76
N TYR A 52 4.09 -8.34 4.94
CA TYR A 52 3.44 -8.02 6.21
C TYR A 52 3.11 -6.53 6.33
N HIS A 53 4.07 -5.66 6.00
CA HIS A 53 3.88 -4.22 6.08
C HIS A 53 2.84 -3.70 5.09
N PHE A 54 2.90 -4.14 3.83
CA PHE A 54 1.87 -3.79 2.84
C PHE A 54 0.50 -4.32 3.23
N GLN A 55 0.39 -5.55 3.75
CA GLN A 55 -0.87 -6.12 4.21
C GLN A 55 -1.49 -5.31 5.35
N LYS A 56 -0.69 -4.75 6.26
CA LYS A 56 -1.22 -3.85 7.29
C LYS A 56 -1.84 -2.59 6.71
N VAL A 57 -1.26 -2.02 5.65
CA VAL A 57 -1.89 -0.89 4.94
C VAL A 57 -3.20 -1.34 4.28
N LEU A 58 -3.19 -2.47 3.60
CA LEU A 58 -4.37 -3.01 2.91
C LEU A 58 -5.49 -3.43 3.87
N SER A 59 -5.17 -3.76 5.13
CA SER A 59 -6.17 -4.08 6.16
C SER A 59 -7.07 -2.90 6.54
N VAL A 60 -6.62 -1.66 6.32
CA VAL A 60 -7.40 -0.43 6.56
C VAL A 60 -7.78 0.30 5.28
N MET A 61 -7.01 0.10 4.19
CA MET A 61 -7.26 0.70 2.89
C MET A 61 -7.05 -0.36 1.79
N PRO A 62 -8.04 -1.24 1.54
CA PRO A 62 -7.89 -2.37 0.63
C PRO A 62 -7.51 -1.99 -0.81
N THR A 63 -7.86 -0.78 -1.24
CA THR A 63 -7.58 -0.25 -2.58
C THR A 63 -6.38 0.68 -2.63
N HIS A 64 -5.54 0.73 -1.57
CA HIS A 64 -4.39 1.64 -1.53
C HIS A 64 -3.41 1.33 -2.67
N PRO A 65 -3.16 2.26 -3.61
CA PRO A 65 -2.46 1.94 -4.85
C PRO A 65 -1.02 1.48 -4.61
N GLN A 66 -0.25 2.23 -3.83
CA GLN A 66 1.16 1.92 -3.53
C GLN A 66 1.33 0.61 -2.75
N ALA A 67 0.40 0.27 -1.86
CA ALA A 67 0.49 -0.99 -1.12
C ALA A 67 0.18 -2.18 -2.02
N ASN A 68 -0.80 -2.05 -2.93
CA ASN A 68 -1.07 -3.06 -3.94
C ASN A 68 0.12 -3.20 -4.91
N THR A 69 0.79 -2.12 -5.31
CA THR A 69 2.03 -2.18 -6.10
C THR A 69 3.15 -2.92 -5.35
N GLY A 70 3.33 -2.62 -4.06
CA GLY A 70 4.30 -3.32 -3.21
C GLY A 70 4.03 -4.82 -3.11
N MET A 71 2.77 -5.22 -2.92
CA MET A 71 2.37 -6.64 -2.94
C MET A 71 2.66 -7.29 -4.31
N ALA A 72 2.36 -6.60 -5.41
CA ALA A 72 2.59 -7.11 -6.76
C ALA A 72 4.07 -7.41 -7.01
N LEU A 73 4.95 -6.46 -6.69
CA LEU A 73 6.40 -6.63 -6.79
C LEU A 73 6.92 -7.74 -5.87
N THR A 74 6.39 -7.80 -4.64
CA THR A 74 6.77 -8.84 -3.68
C THR A 74 6.47 -10.24 -4.23
N PHE A 75 5.27 -10.44 -4.77
CA PHE A 75 4.89 -11.73 -5.36
C PHE A 75 5.62 -12.02 -6.68
N GLN A 76 5.91 -11.00 -7.49
CA GLN A 76 6.72 -11.16 -8.70
C GLN A 76 8.12 -11.68 -8.36
N LEU A 77 8.78 -11.09 -7.36
CA LEU A 77 10.11 -11.51 -6.91
C LEU A 77 10.11 -12.88 -6.21
N LEU A 78 8.99 -13.26 -5.58
CA LEU A 78 8.76 -14.62 -5.08
C LEU A 78 8.44 -15.64 -6.17
N GLY A 79 8.22 -15.21 -7.42
CA GLY A 79 7.83 -16.07 -8.54
C GLY A 79 6.34 -16.48 -8.55
N ASP A 80 5.51 -15.94 -7.65
CA ASP A 80 4.06 -16.16 -7.66
C ASP A 80 3.39 -15.21 -8.67
N LYS A 81 3.39 -15.65 -9.92
CA LYS A 81 2.85 -14.93 -11.07
C LYS A 81 1.37 -14.60 -10.91
N ILE A 82 0.61 -15.49 -10.29
CA ILE A 82 -0.84 -15.34 -10.14
C ILE A 82 -1.15 -14.20 -9.18
N GLN A 83 -0.50 -14.20 -8.01
CA GLN A 83 -0.68 -13.13 -7.03
C GLN A 83 -0.09 -11.81 -7.53
N ALA A 84 1.09 -11.83 -8.16
CA ALA A 84 1.68 -10.63 -8.75
C ALA A 84 0.70 -9.93 -9.72
N GLN A 85 0.13 -10.70 -10.66
CA GLN A 85 -0.84 -10.18 -11.61
C GLN A 85 -2.11 -9.65 -10.92
N HIS A 86 -2.61 -10.36 -9.91
CA HIS A 86 -3.77 -9.91 -9.14
C HIS A 86 -3.55 -8.53 -8.51
N TYR A 87 -2.43 -8.34 -7.82
CA TYR A 87 -2.12 -7.10 -7.12
C TYR A 87 -1.78 -5.95 -8.09
N TYR A 88 -1.15 -6.22 -9.24
CA TYR A 88 -0.99 -5.22 -10.29
C TYR A 88 -2.35 -4.71 -10.79
N LYS A 89 -3.30 -5.60 -11.06
CA LYS A 89 -4.66 -5.23 -11.46
C LYS A 89 -5.38 -4.40 -10.39
N LEU A 90 -5.13 -4.64 -9.09
CA LEU A 90 -5.69 -3.81 -8.03
C LEU A 90 -5.05 -2.42 -7.98
N ALA A 91 -3.73 -2.31 -8.11
CA ALA A 91 -3.03 -1.02 -8.14
C ALA A 91 -3.51 -0.11 -9.30
N MET A 92 -3.84 -0.73 -10.43
CA MET A 92 -4.39 -0.11 -11.64
C MET A 92 -5.80 0.50 -11.47
N LYS A 93 -6.52 0.17 -10.39
CA LYS A 93 -7.86 0.73 -10.14
C LYS A 93 -7.84 2.17 -9.64
N SER A 94 -6.66 2.71 -9.33
CA SER A 94 -6.51 4.14 -9.01
C SER A 94 -6.86 5.01 -10.21
N LYS A 95 -7.59 6.11 -9.99
CA LYS A 95 -7.90 7.10 -11.04
C LYS A 95 -7.45 8.49 -10.54
N PRO A 96 -6.56 9.20 -11.28
CA PRO A 96 -5.83 8.72 -12.44
C PRO A 96 -4.90 7.55 -12.09
N VAL A 97 -4.61 6.69 -13.07
CA VAL A 97 -3.69 5.57 -12.87
C VAL A 97 -2.27 6.11 -12.71
N ASN A 98 -1.55 5.61 -11.71
CA ASN A 98 -0.14 5.95 -11.55
C ASN A 98 0.70 5.32 -12.68
N VAL A 99 1.39 6.16 -13.45
CA VAL A 99 2.25 5.77 -14.58
C VAL A 99 3.32 4.74 -14.18
N ASN A 100 3.84 4.81 -12.96
CA ASN A 100 4.78 3.82 -12.46
C ASN A 100 4.17 2.41 -12.40
N VAL A 101 2.89 2.30 -12.05
CA VAL A 101 2.17 1.01 -12.01
C VAL A 101 2.01 0.44 -13.42
N LEU A 102 1.72 1.29 -14.41
CA LEU A 102 1.63 0.89 -15.82
C LEU A 102 2.95 0.26 -16.27
N ARG A 103 4.07 0.95 -16.03
CA ARG A 103 5.41 0.49 -16.39
C ARG A 103 5.79 -0.83 -15.70
N LEU A 104 5.59 -0.90 -14.39
CA LEU A 104 5.92 -2.12 -13.62
C LEU A 104 5.08 -3.31 -14.07
N TYR A 105 3.79 -3.10 -14.33
CA TYR A 105 2.93 -4.17 -14.79
C TYR A 105 3.26 -4.60 -16.23
N GLY A 106 3.59 -3.65 -17.11
CA GLY A 106 4.11 -3.93 -18.45
C GLY A 106 5.35 -4.83 -18.40
N ASN A 107 6.36 -4.45 -17.61
CA ASN A 107 7.58 -5.25 -17.43
C ASN A 107 7.27 -6.65 -16.90
N PHE A 108 6.41 -6.77 -15.89
CA PHE A 108 5.98 -8.06 -15.37
C PHE A 108 5.37 -8.95 -16.47
N LEU A 109 4.48 -8.41 -17.30
CA LEU A 109 3.85 -9.19 -18.36
C LEU A 109 4.84 -9.61 -19.47
N CYS A 110 5.88 -8.81 -19.72
CA CYS A 110 6.98 -9.18 -20.60
C CYS A 110 7.78 -10.35 -20.03
N GLU A 111 8.15 -10.31 -18.74
CA GLU A 111 8.83 -11.42 -18.06
C GLU A 111 8.01 -12.72 -18.13
N GLN A 112 6.67 -12.62 -18.16
CA GLN A 112 5.79 -13.77 -18.28
C GLN A 112 5.63 -14.30 -19.71
N ASN A 113 6.24 -13.68 -20.73
CA ASN A 113 5.96 -13.93 -22.15
C ASN A 113 4.47 -13.79 -22.50
N LEU A 114 3.74 -12.98 -21.72
CA LEU A 114 2.32 -12.71 -21.92
C LEU A 114 2.10 -11.45 -22.78
N LEU A 115 3.14 -10.62 -22.94
CA LEU A 115 3.17 -9.54 -23.93
C LEU A 115 3.69 -10.04 -25.27
N ASN A 116 2.82 -10.76 -25.97
CA ASN A 116 2.92 -10.94 -27.42
C ASN A 116 1.90 -9.98 -28.04
N ASN A 117 2.26 -9.37 -29.17
CA ASN A 117 1.62 -8.26 -29.88
C ASN A 117 0.08 -8.26 -30.07
N ASN A 118 -0.73 -9.13 -29.44
CA ASN A 118 -2.20 -9.09 -29.50
C ASN A 118 -2.95 -9.87 -28.38
N ARG A 119 -2.51 -9.91 -27.10
CA ARG A 119 -3.36 -10.58 -26.10
C ARG A 119 -3.34 -10.17 -24.62
N VAL A 120 -2.97 -8.94 -24.28
CA VAL A 120 -3.37 -8.40 -22.98
C VAL A 120 -4.36 -7.27 -23.19
N VAL A 121 -5.64 -7.64 -23.15
CA VAL A 121 -6.76 -6.71 -23.00
C VAL A 121 -6.68 -6.16 -21.58
N ILE A 122 -5.76 -5.22 -21.35
CA ILE A 122 -5.95 -4.24 -20.31
C ILE A 122 -6.53 -3.05 -21.04
N GLU A 123 -7.86 -2.98 -21.07
CA GLU A 123 -8.64 -1.95 -21.76
C GLU A 123 -8.22 -0.50 -21.37
N ASP A 124 -7.40 -0.36 -20.34
CA ASP A 124 -7.00 0.89 -19.70
C ASP A 124 -5.48 1.19 -19.71
N ILE A 125 -4.62 0.40 -20.39
CA ILE A 125 -3.17 0.73 -20.48
C ILE A 125 -2.85 1.28 -21.87
N SER A 126 -2.40 2.54 -21.91
CA SER A 126 -1.91 3.15 -23.15
C SER A 126 -0.77 2.31 -23.73
N PRO A 127 -0.78 2.01 -25.05
CA PRO A 127 0.23 1.17 -25.70
C PRO A 127 1.69 1.57 -25.45
N GLU A 128 1.95 2.86 -25.19
CA GLU A 128 3.27 3.39 -24.84
C GLU A 128 3.87 2.78 -23.55
N TYR A 129 3.04 2.27 -22.63
CA TYR A 129 3.48 1.59 -21.40
C TYR A 129 3.50 0.06 -21.53
N LEU A 130 3.12 -0.48 -22.69
CA LEU A 130 3.15 -1.93 -23.01
C LEU A 130 4.39 -2.32 -23.81
N VAL A 131 5.46 -1.55 -23.72
CA VAL A 131 6.75 -1.90 -24.33
C VAL A 131 7.55 -2.71 -23.33
N CYS A 132 8.11 -3.83 -23.76
CA CYS A 132 9.13 -4.53 -22.99
C CYS A 132 10.37 -3.64 -22.91
N GLN A 133 10.43 -2.81 -21.87
CA GLN A 133 11.65 -2.14 -21.46
C GLN A 133 12.56 -3.22 -20.88
N GLN A 134 13.19 -4.00 -21.76
CA GLN A 134 14.40 -4.73 -21.40
C GLN A 134 15.35 -3.67 -20.87
N GLY A 135 15.69 -3.75 -19.59
CA GLY A 135 16.72 -2.89 -19.04
C GLY A 135 17.96 -3.09 -19.90
N ASP A 136 18.36 -2.05 -20.62
CA ASP A 136 19.77 -1.95 -21.01
C ASP A 136 20.57 -2.07 -19.71
N PRO A 137 21.55 -2.99 -19.61
CA PRO A 137 22.39 -3.13 -18.42
C PRO A 137 23.26 -1.89 -18.12
N ASP A 138 23.10 -0.78 -18.83
CA ASP A 138 24.04 0.34 -18.87
C ASP A 138 23.62 1.53 -17.99
N ILE A 139 23.22 1.24 -16.75
CA ILE A 139 23.27 2.25 -15.66
C ILE A 139 24.40 1.85 -14.70
N SER A 140 25.58 1.67 -15.26
CA SER A 140 26.85 1.94 -14.60
C SER A 140 27.72 2.61 -15.65
N GLN A 141 28.38 3.72 -15.33
CA GLN A 141 29.24 4.53 -16.22
C GLN A 141 28.57 5.74 -16.91
N ASN A 142 27.99 6.69 -16.14
CA ASN A 142 28.38 8.11 -16.27
C ASN A 142 27.62 9.01 -15.28
N SER A 143 28.24 9.27 -14.14
CA SER A 143 28.12 10.56 -13.46
C SER A 143 29.54 11.09 -13.26
N ARG A 144 30.02 11.85 -14.26
CA ARG A 144 30.94 12.96 -14.03
C ARG A 144 30.11 14.21 -13.80
#